data_AF-A0A2Z6N587-F1
#
_entry.id   AF-A0A2Z6N587-F1
#
_cell.length_a   1.000
_cell.length_b   1.000
_cell.length_c   1.000
_cell.angle_alpha   90.00
_cell.angle_beta   90.00
_cell.angle_gamma   90.00
#
_symmetry.space_group_name_H-M   'P 1'
#
loop_
_entity.id
_entity.type
_entity.pdbx_description
1 polymer ?
#
loop_
_entity_poly.entity_id
_entity_poly.type
_entity_poly.pdbx_seq_one_letter_code
_entity_poly.pdbx_strand_id
1 'polypeptide(L)'
;MEKWTEYNEPKRLRKFVSLFVSPTAKYVAVAAGNRITILSKEDDYQQSYAIFNSSDLGTFSVGAWSEDDEILGVVDDSDTLYFIKFNGEVVAEITKKHLKISSSIVGLYSDNDSDMHESYSFTVITSDGSIQQIEISYGQGLATFPKYICNHRSHLRNNVFCFDHHHELNLFVVVHTKSGMYVLGLFSQLFAKLE
;
A
#
# COMPACT_ATOMS: atom_id res chain seq x y z
N MET A 1 -23.23 15.39 20.19
CA MET A 1 -22.66 14.05 20.42
C MET A 1 -23.80 13.05 20.20
N GLU A 2 -24.17 12.76 18.94
CA GLU A 2 -25.49 12.13 18.68
C GLU A 2 -25.60 11.41 17.32
N LYS A 3 -24.51 10.87 16.76
CA LYS A 3 -24.52 10.17 15.45
C LYS A 3 -24.07 8.71 15.46
N TRP A 4 -23.77 8.15 16.64
CA TRP A 4 -23.16 6.80 16.73
C TRP A 4 -24.17 5.66 17.01
N THR A 5 -25.43 5.96 17.30
CA THR A 5 -26.44 4.97 17.72
C THR A 5 -27.16 4.25 16.59
N GLU A 6 -27.06 4.73 15.34
CA GLU A 6 -27.73 4.09 14.18
C GLU A 6 -26.96 2.89 13.59
N TYR A 7 -25.76 2.59 14.08
CA TYR A 7 -24.90 1.50 13.56
C TYR A 7 -25.08 0.15 14.27
N ASN A 8 -26.17 -0.05 15.02
CA ASN A 8 -26.42 -1.30 15.75
C ASN A 8 -26.82 -2.50 14.87
N GLU A 9 -27.03 -2.30 13.57
CA GLU A 9 -27.23 -3.38 12.60
C GLU A 9 -26.25 -3.23 11.42
N PRO A 10 -25.10 -3.92 11.43
CA PRO A 10 -24.18 -3.88 10.29
C PRO A 10 -24.86 -4.51 9.07
N LYS A 11 -25.36 -3.65 8.17
CA LYS A 11 -25.82 -4.08 6.84
C LYS A 11 -24.64 -4.76 6.16
N ARG A 12 -24.78 -6.05 5.82
CA ARG A 12 -23.76 -6.78 5.06
C ARG A 12 -23.43 -6.00 3.78
N LEU A 13 -22.22 -5.46 3.71
CA LEU A 13 -21.72 -4.82 2.52
C LEU A 13 -21.67 -5.87 1.40
N ARG A 14 -22.34 -5.60 0.27
CA ARG A 14 -22.31 -6.49 -0.91
C ARG A 14 -20.97 -6.47 -1.65
N LYS A 15 -20.09 -5.53 -1.32
CA LYS A 15 -18.78 -5.32 -1.94
C LYS A 15 -17.72 -5.27 -0.84
N PHE A 16 -16.55 -5.86 -1.11
CA PHE A 16 -15.37 -5.62 -0.29
C PHE A 16 -15.01 -4.14 -0.36
N VAL A 17 -14.87 -3.52 0.81
CA VAL A 17 -14.49 -2.12 0.96
C VAL A 17 -13.24 -2.06 1.82
N SER A 18 -12.25 -1.33 1.34
CA SER A 18 -10.98 -1.09 2.04
C SER A 18 -10.73 0.40 2.16
N LEU A 19 -10.04 0.77 3.23
CA LEU A 19 -9.69 2.16 3.53
C LEU A 19 -8.18 2.27 3.65
N PHE A 20 -7.58 3.24 2.95
CA PHE A 20 -6.17 3.57 3.05
C PHE A 20 -6.07 5.01 3.54
N VAL A 21 -5.51 5.20 4.74
CA VAL A 21 -5.41 6.50 5.41
C VAL A 21 -3.95 6.90 5.45
N SER A 22 -3.63 8.12 5.06
CA SER A 22 -2.28 8.64 5.16
C SER A 22 -1.88 8.88 6.63
N PRO A 23 -0.58 8.92 6.98
CA PRO A 23 -0.13 8.99 8.38
C PRO A 23 -0.76 10.12 9.21
N THR A 24 -0.96 11.33 8.64
CA THR A 24 -1.61 12.45 9.35
C THR A 24 -3.12 12.58 9.04
N ALA A 25 -3.66 11.58 8.34
CA ALA A 25 -4.97 11.56 7.73
C ALA A 25 -5.20 12.73 6.75
N LYS A 26 -4.15 13.34 6.17
CA LYS A 26 -4.31 14.36 5.14
C LYS A 26 -5.11 13.83 3.94
N TYR A 27 -4.87 12.57 3.57
CA TYR A 27 -5.51 11.90 2.45
C TYR A 27 -6.16 10.58 2.88
N VAL A 28 -7.32 10.29 2.29
CA VAL A 28 -8.03 9.03 2.49
C VAL A 28 -8.44 8.47 1.13
N ALA A 29 -8.14 7.20 0.88
CA ALA A 29 -8.63 6.47 -0.27
C ALA A 29 -9.60 5.37 0.16
N VAL A 30 -10.79 5.37 -0.45
CA VAL A 30 -11.83 4.36 -0.24
C VAL A 30 -11.88 3.48 -1.49
N ALA A 31 -11.49 2.22 -1.35
CA ALA A 31 -11.63 1.21 -2.38
C ALA A 31 -12.94 0.46 -2.22
N ALA A 32 -13.73 0.34 -3.30
CA ALA A 32 -14.98 -0.42 -3.32
C ALA A 32 -15.11 -1.19 -4.64
N GLY A 33 -14.73 -2.46 -4.65
CA GLY A 33 -14.48 -3.20 -5.90
C GLY A 33 -13.25 -2.66 -6.61
N ASN A 34 -13.35 -2.45 -7.92
CA ASN A 34 -12.26 -1.95 -8.77
C ASN A 34 -12.15 -0.42 -8.81
N ARG A 35 -12.92 0.29 -7.98
CA ARG A 35 -12.95 1.75 -7.91
C ARG A 35 -12.30 2.23 -6.62
N ILE A 36 -11.43 3.22 -6.73
CA ILE A 36 -10.84 3.95 -5.60
C ILE A 36 -11.29 5.40 -5.68
N THR A 37 -11.81 5.92 -4.56
CA THR A 37 -12.19 7.33 -4.42
C THR A 37 -11.24 7.98 -3.41
N ILE A 38 -10.56 9.05 -3.82
CA ILE A 38 -9.60 9.80 -3.00
C ILE A 38 -10.28 11.05 -2.43
N LEU A 39 -10.11 11.26 -1.13
CA LEU A 39 -10.67 12.34 -0.32
C LEU A 39 -9.55 13.13 0.36
N SER A 40 -9.79 14.40 0.61
CA SER A 40 -8.85 15.31 1.27
C SER A 40 -9.37 15.76 2.62
N LYS A 41 -8.48 16.00 3.57
CA LYS A 41 -8.81 16.69 4.81
C LYS A 41 -9.10 18.19 4.60
N GLU A 42 -8.61 18.78 3.51
CA GLU A 42 -8.76 20.22 3.22
C GLU A 42 -10.22 20.68 3.13
N ASP A 43 -11.09 19.81 2.60
CA ASP A 43 -12.53 20.04 2.51
C ASP A 43 -13.33 19.17 3.52
N ASP A 44 -12.69 18.72 4.60
CA ASP A 44 -13.26 17.81 5.61
C ASP A 44 -13.87 16.52 4.99
N TYR A 45 -13.19 15.99 3.98
CA TYR A 45 -13.54 14.79 3.21
C TYR A 45 -14.94 14.83 2.58
N GLN A 46 -15.49 16.02 2.35
CA GLN A 46 -16.86 16.19 1.87
C GLN A 46 -17.01 15.84 0.38
N GLN A 47 -15.97 16.05 -0.42
CA GLN A 47 -15.99 15.80 -1.86
C GLN A 47 -14.88 14.82 -2.28
N SER A 48 -15.17 14.06 -3.33
CA SER A 48 -14.15 13.27 -4.00
C SER A 48 -13.19 14.20 -4.74
N TYR A 49 -11.91 14.17 -4.36
CA TYR A 49 -10.88 14.88 -5.09
C TYR A 49 -10.56 14.17 -6.41
N ALA A 50 -10.40 12.84 -6.35
CA ALA A 50 -10.12 12.03 -7.52
C ALA A 50 -10.79 10.65 -7.45
N ILE A 51 -10.95 10.04 -8.61
CA ILE A 51 -11.53 8.71 -8.77
C ILE A 51 -10.65 7.93 -9.74
N PHE A 52 -10.14 6.79 -9.26
CA PHE A 52 -9.49 5.79 -10.09
C PHE A 52 -10.44 4.60 -10.31
N ASN A 53 -10.43 4.05 -11.52
CA ASN A 53 -11.11 2.80 -11.85
C ASN A 53 -10.12 1.90 -12.58
N SER A 54 -9.85 0.73 -12.02
CA SER A 54 -9.09 -0.30 -12.75
C SER A 54 -9.97 -0.88 -13.86
N SER A 55 -9.36 -1.24 -14.98
CA SER A 55 -10.04 -1.96 -16.07
C SER A 55 -10.53 -3.33 -15.64
N ASP A 56 -9.85 -3.96 -14.69
CA ASP A 56 -10.20 -5.27 -14.18
C ASP A 56 -11.20 -5.18 -13.02
N LEU A 57 -11.95 -6.26 -12.79
CA LEU A 57 -12.98 -6.34 -11.73
C LEU A 57 -12.40 -6.63 -10.34
N GLY A 58 -11.10 -6.42 -10.16
CA GLY A 58 -10.37 -6.75 -8.95
C GLY A 58 -10.77 -5.90 -7.74
N THR A 59 -10.35 -6.34 -6.56
CA THR A 59 -10.53 -5.62 -5.30
C THR A 59 -9.20 -5.23 -4.69
N PHE A 60 -9.14 -4.06 -4.06
CA PHE A 60 -7.94 -3.60 -3.37
C PHE A 60 -8.04 -3.86 -1.87
N SER A 61 -7.08 -4.59 -1.30
CA SER A 61 -7.03 -4.88 0.15
C SER A 61 -5.73 -4.48 0.83
N VAL A 62 -4.68 -4.19 0.04
CA VAL A 62 -3.36 -3.78 0.55
C VAL A 62 -3.01 -2.46 -0.10
N GLY A 63 -2.52 -1.51 0.69
CA GLY A 63 -2.13 -0.20 0.20
C GLY A 63 -1.50 0.67 1.28
N ALA A 64 -0.73 1.65 0.84
CA ALA A 64 -0.04 2.61 1.70
C ALA A 64 0.12 3.94 0.98
N TRP A 65 0.06 5.03 1.75
CA TRP A 65 0.36 6.36 1.27
C TRP A 65 1.83 6.70 1.48
N SER A 66 2.46 7.29 0.46
CA SER A 66 3.50 8.28 0.66
C SER A 66 2.81 9.65 0.73
N GLU A 67 2.70 10.21 1.94
CA GLU A 67 1.95 11.45 2.14
C GLU A 67 2.68 12.68 1.60
N ASP A 68 4.00 12.73 1.77
CA ASP A 68 4.83 13.83 1.29
C ASP A 68 4.90 13.89 -0.24
N ASP A 69 4.93 12.71 -0.89
CA ASP A 69 4.92 12.59 -2.35
C ASP A 69 3.51 12.60 -2.97
N GLU A 70 2.48 12.57 -2.13
CA GLU A 70 1.07 12.48 -2.54
C GLU A 70 0.78 11.26 -3.44
N ILE A 71 1.46 10.14 -3.21
CA ILE A 71 1.29 8.88 -3.95
C ILE A 71 0.64 7.82 -3.08
N LEU A 72 -0.42 7.22 -3.60
CA LEU A 72 -1.04 6.01 -3.08
C LEU A 72 -0.49 4.79 -3.83
N GLY A 73 0.19 3.89 -3.13
CA GLY A 73 0.46 2.54 -3.60
C GLY A 73 -0.67 1.60 -3.19
N VAL A 74 -1.22 0.82 -4.11
CA VAL A 74 -2.26 -0.19 -3.83
C VAL A 74 -2.04 -1.46 -4.63
N VAL A 75 -2.51 -2.58 -4.09
CA VAL A 75 -2.46 -3.89 -4.72
C VAL A 75 -3.88 -4.39 -4.94
N ASP A 76 -4.17 -4.89 -6.14
CA ASP A 76 -5.38 -5.66 -6.38
C ASP A 76 -5.24 -7.14 -5.99
N ASP A 77 -6.31 -7.91 -6.13
CA ASP A 77 -6.36 -9.34 -5.84
C ASP A 77 -5.61 -10.22 -6.87
N SER A 78 -5.12 -9.64 -7.96
CA SER A 78 -4.22 -10.28 -8.93
C SER A 78 -2.74 -10.08 -8.63
N ASP A 79 -2.42 -9.42 -7.51
CA ASP A 79 -1.08 -8.94 -7.13
C ASP A 79 -0.49 -7.94 -8.15
N THR A 80 -1.35 -7.13 -8.79
CA THR A 80 -0.91 -5.99 -9.60
C THR A 80 -0.82 -4.74 -8.73
N LEU A 81 0.36 -4.12 -8.72
CA LEU A 81 0.62 -2.86 -8.02
C LEU A 81 0.25 -1.66 -8.88
N TYR A 82 -0.47 -0.72 -8.29
CA TYR A 82 -0.75 0.58 -8.88
C TYR A 82 -0.19 1.68 -7.97
N PHE A 83 0.45 2.66 -8.58
CA PHE A 83 0.92 3.88 -7.92
C PHE A 83 0.15 5.06 -8.50
N ILE A 84 -0.69 5.66 -7.68
CA ILE A 84 -1.71 6.63 -8.09
C ILE A 84 -1.45 7.92 -7.34
N LYS A 85 -1.26 9.03 -8.06
CA LYS A 85 -1.18 10.37 -7.45
C LYS A 85 -2.50 10.73 -6.78
N PHE A 86 -2.45 11.64 -5.82
CA PHE A 86 -3.63 12.21 -5.17
C PHE A 86 -4.67 12.77 -6.17
N ASN A 87 -4.22 13.30 -7.31
CA ASN A 87 -5.09 13.76 -8.41
C ASN A 87 -5.73 12.64 -9.27
N GLY A 88 -5.44 11.37 -8.97
CA GLY A 88 -5.97 10.19 -9.68
C GLY A 88 -5.15 9.72 -10.87
N GLU A 89 -4.06 10.39 -11.22
CA GLU A 89 -3.14 9.97 -12.29
C GLU A 89 -2.38 8.70 -11.88
N VAL A 90 -2.40 7.67 -12.72
CA VAL A 90 -1.59 6.46 -12.52
C VAL A 90 -0.18 6.72 -13.03
N VAL A 91 0.78 6.69 -12.10
CA VAL A 91 2.21 6.86 -12.39
C VAL A 91 2.83 5.55 -12.85
N ALA A 92 2.43 4.44 -12.23
CA ALA A 92 2.93 3.12 -12.57
C ALA A 92 1.91 2.01 -12.29
N GLU A 93 1.98 1.00 -13.14
CA GLU A 93 1.28 -0.27 -12.99
C GLU A 93 2.31 -1.39 -13.14
N ILE A 94 2.43 -2.26 -12.14
CA ILE A 94 3.43 -3.32 -12.10
C ILE A 94 2.75 -4.63 -11.72
N THR A 95 2.53 -5.48 -12.73
CA THR A 95 1.97 -6.83 -12.53
C THR A 95 2.93 -7.71 -11.72
N LYS A 96 2.39 -8.73 -11.04
CA LYS A 96 3.15 -9.79 -10.37
C LYS A 96 4.32 -10.38 -11.19
N LYS A 97 4.10 -10.60 -12.49
CA LYS A 97 5.12 -11.12 -13.42
C LYS A 97 6.33 -10.19 -13.54
N HIS A 98 6.06 -8.89 -13.62
CA HIS A 98 7.07 -7.83 -13.72
C HIS A 98 7.81 -7.61 -12.38
N LEU A 99 7.14 -7.88 -11.26
CA LEU A 99 7.76 -7.92 -9.94
C LEU A 99 8.65 -9.14 -9.70
N LYS A 100 8.51 -10.21 -10.50
CA LYS A 100 9.19 -11.50 -10.29
C LYS A 100 8.97 -12.04 -8.88
N ILE A 101 7.71 -12.01 -8.42
CA ILE A 101 7.28 -12.63 -7.16
C ILE A 101 6.35 -13.82 -7.47
N SER A 102 6.46 -14.89 -6.69
CA SER A 102 5.59 -16.07 -6.80
C SER A 102 4.41 -16.02 -5.83
N SER A 103 4.63 -15.40 -4.68
CA SER A 103 3.69 -15.35 -3.56
C SER A 103 2.85 -14.08 -3.59
N SER A 104 1.70 -14.11 -2.90
CA SER A 104 0.78 -12.97 -2.87
C SER A 104 1.33 -11.84 -2.03
N ILE A 105 1.00 -10.60 -2.40
CA ILE A 105 1.40 -9.41 -1.64
C ILE A 105 0.48 -9.26 -0.44
N VAL A 106 1.06 -9.17 0.75
CA VAL A 106 0.34 -9.10 2.03
C VAL A 106 0.66 -7.82 2.81
N GLY A 107 1.63 -7.03 2.34
CA GLY A 107 2.01 -5.77 2.95
C GLY A 107 2.63 -4.82 1.94
N LEU A 108 2.38 -3.53 2.16
CA LEU A 108 2.98 -2.43 1.42
C LEU A 108 3.21 -1.29 2.42
N TYR A 109 4.35 -0.62 2.33
CA TYR A 109 4.55 0.64 3.04
C TYR A 109 5.46 1.58 2.23
N SER A 110 5.34 2.88 2.47
CA SER A 110 6.20 3.90 1.86
C SER A 110 7.49 4.07 2.67
N ASP A 111 8.64 4.09 2.00
CA ASP A 111 9.92 4.41 2.62
C ASP A 111 10.16 5.93 2.54
N ASN A 112 10.15 6.62 3.68
CA ASN A 112 10.36 8.08 3.76
C ASN A 112 11.85 8.51 3.65
N ASP A 113 12.75 7.63 3.25
CA ASP A 113 14.22 7.77 3.42
C ASP A 113 14.92 8.42 2.20
N SER A 114 14.19 9.07 1.29
CA SER A 114 14.80 9.70 0.12
C SER A 114 15.15 11.16 0.37
N ASP A 115 16.40 11.41 0.78
CA ASP A 115 17.04 12.74 0.73
C ASP A 115 17.13 13.31 -0.71
N MET A 116 16.74 12.51 -1.72
CA MET A 116 16.76 12.85 -3.14
C MET A 116 15.33 12.82 -3.69
N HIS A 117 14.77 13.98 -4.02
CA HIS A 117 13.43 14.18 -4.62
C HIS A 117 13.26 13.61 -6.05
N GLU A 118 13.98 12.53 -6.40
CA GLU A 118 14.04 11.99 -7.76
C GLU A 118 13.35 10.63 -7.92
N SER A 119 12.78 10.07 -6.86
CA SER A 119 11.97 8.85 -6.93
C SER A 119 10.96 8.73 -5.79
N TYR A 120 9.99 7.85 -5.98
CA TYR A 120 9.08 7.34 -4.95
C TYR A 120 9.57 5.96 -4.51
N SER A 121 9.69 5.70 -3.20
CA SER A 121 10.13 4.40 -2.68
C SER A 121 9.04 3.70 -1.88
N PHE A 122 8.77 2.46 -2.23
CA PHE A 122 7.84 1.59 -1.54
C PHE A 122 8.47 0.22 -1.30
N THR A 123 8.13 -0.40 -0.18
CA THR A 123 8.54 -1.77 0.10
C THR A 123 7.33 -2.69 0.13
N VAL A 124 7.45 -3.80 -0.61
CA VAL A 124 6.46 -4.85 -0.79
C VAL A 124 6.82 -6.04 0.09
N ILE A 125 5.84 -6.59 0.80
CA ILE A 125 5.97 -7.81 1.60
C ILE A 125 5.04 -8.86 1.01
N THR A 126 5.59 -10.05 0.76
CA THR A 126 4.82 -11.17 0.21
C THR A 126 4.58 -12.26 1.26
N SER A 127 3.60 -13.12 1.02
CA SER A 127 3.13 -14.13 1.98
C SER A 127 4.18 -15.19 2.33
N ASP A 128 5.22 -15.37 1.52
CA ASP A 128 6.34 -16.26 1.85
C ASP A 128 7.42 -15.58 2.72
N GLY A 129 7.24 -14.29 3.03
CA GLY A 129 8.18 -13.51 3.81
C GLY A 129 9.20 -12.75 2.96
N SER A 130 9.16 -12.82 1.63
CA SER A 130 10.02 -12.00 0.78
C SER A 130 9.65 -10.52 0.91
N ILE A 131 10.67 -9.69 1.12
CA ILE A 131 10.59 -8.24 1.20
C ILE A 131 11.29 -7.68 -0.05
N GLN A 132 10.64 -6.78 -0.77
CA GLN A 132 11.16 -6.22 -2.00
C GLN A 132 10.93 -4.70 -2.05
N GLN A 133 12.00 -3.93 -2.15
CA GLN A 133 11.91 -2.49 -2.38
C GLN A 133 11.67 -2.19 -3.85
N ILE A 134 10.78 -1.25 -4.13
CA ILE A 134 10.43 -0.71 -5.44
C ILE A 134 10.69 0.79 -5.39
N GLU A 135 11.54 1.24 -6.29
CA GLU A 135 11.80 2.65 -6.50
C GLU A 135 11.24 3.06 -7.86
N ILE A 136 10.48 4.15 -7.92
CA ILE A 136 9.82 4.66 -9.13
C ILE A 136 10.37 6.05 -9.42
N SER A 137 11.16 6.21 -10.48
CA SER A 137 11.70 7.52 -10.84
C SER A 137 10.61 8.47 -11.34
N TYR A 138 10.73 9.78 -11.04
CA TYR A 138 9.87 10.80 -11.67
C TYR A 138 10.12 10.79 -13.19
N GLY A 139 9.09 10.48 -13.98
CA GLY A 139 9.21 10.45 -15.43
C GLY A 139 9.51 11.83 -16.01
N GLN A 140 10.74 12.09 -16.44
CA GLN A 140 11.04 13.21 -17.34
C GLN A 140 10.59 12.86 -18.77
N GLY A 141 9.37 13.25 -19.12
CA GLY A 141 8.96 13.46 -20.51
C GLY A 141 8.50 12.23 -21.31
N LEU A 142 7.63 12.54 -22.27
CA LEU A 142 6.88 11.67 -23.19
C LEU A 142 7.43 10.25 -23.43
N ALA A 143 6.58 9.28 -23.08
CA ALA A 143 6.51 7.93 -23.64
C ALA A 143 7.75 7.05 -23.47
N THR A 144 8.00 6.58 -22.26
CA THR A 144 8.50 5.21 -22.02
C THR A 144 8.07 4.81 -20.60
N PHE A 145 7.66 3.56 -20.41
CA PHE A 145 7.20 2.98 -19.14
C PHE A 145 7.94 3.52 -17.90
N PRO A 146 7.26 3.73 -16.76
CA PRO A 146 7.92 4.15 -15.53
C PRO A 146 9.11 3.23 -15.27
N LYS A 147 10.30 3.84 -15.16
CA LYS A 147 11.53 3.12 -14.88
C LYS A 147 11.52 2.82 -13.39
N TYR A 148 11.00 1.66 -13.03
CA TYR A 148 11.07 1.19 -11.65
C TYR A 148 12.30 0.29 -11.48
N ILE A 149 12.93 0.37 -10.30
CA ILE A 149 14.07 -0.48 -9.94
C ILE A 149 13.69 -1.28 -8.69
N CYS A 150 14.07 -2.56 -8.70
CA CYS A 150 13.99 -3.43 -7.54
C CYS A 150 15.39 -3.55 -6.93
N ASN A 151 15.65 -2.82 -5.85
CA ASN A 151 17.00 -2.69 -5.31
C ASN A 151 17.37 -3.75 -4.27
N HIS A 152 16.44 -4.12 -3.39
CA HIS A 152 16.72 -5.01 -2.27
C HIS A 152 15.72 -6.16 -2.19
N ARG A 153 16.23 -7.38 -1.98
CA ARG A 153 15.42 -8.54 -1.58
C ARG A 153 15.99 -9.15 -0.31
N SER A 154 15.24 -9.02 0.78
CA SER A 154 15.46 -9.79 2.01
C SER A 154 14.30 -10.77 2.20
N HIS A 155 14.45 -11.72 3.12
CA HIS A 155 13.47 -12.78 3.31
C HIS A 155 13.29 -13.10 4.79
N LEU A 156 12.10 -12.82 5.32
CA LEU A 156 11.68 -13.31 6.62
C LEU A 156 11.54 -14.83 6.50
N ARG A 157 12.15 -15.62 7.39
CA ARG A 157 12.15 -17.10 7.29
C ARG A 157 10.77 -17.77 7.46
N ASN A 158 9.69 -16.99 7.50
CA ASN A 158 8.37 -17.39 7.94
C ASN A 158 7.31 -16.85 6.99
N ASN A 159 6.25 -17.63 6.76
CA ASN A 159 5.09 -17.14 6.02
C ASN A 159 4.42 -15.99 6.78
N VAL A 160 4.08 -14.93 6.05
CA VAL A 160 3.45 -13.70 6.55
C VAL A 160 1.97 -13.69 6.15
N PHE A 161 1.11 -13.36 7.12
CA PHE A 161 -0.34 -13.31 6.91
C PHE A 161 -0.87 -11.89 6.91
N CYS A 162 -0.33 -11.05 7.79
CA CYS A 162 -0.61 -9.63 7.79
C CYS A 162 0.60 -8.84 8.26
N PHE A 163 0.65 -7.60 7.81
CA PHE A 163 1.72 -6.66 8.03
C PHE A 163 1.11 -5.29 8.29
N ASP A 164 1.67 -4.56 9.24
CA ASP A 164 1.35 -3.15 9.47
C ASP A 164 2.63 -2.38 9.81
N HIS A 165 2.65 -1.09 9.48
CA HIS A 165 3.79 -0.20 9.69
C HIS A 165 3.37 1.06 10.45
N HIS A 166 4.02 1.28 11.59
CA HIS A 166 3.86 2.51 12.36
C HIS A 166 4.92 3.53 11.95
N HIS A 167 4.52 4.47 11.09
CA HIS A 167 5.40 5.48 10.50
C HIS A 167 6.22 6.28 11.55
N GLU A 168 5.61 6.79 12.62
CA GLU A 168 6.34 7.66 13.57
C GLU A 168 7.43 6.91 14.37
N LEU A 169 7.26 5.61 14.56
CA LEU A 169 8.15 4.78 15.38
C LEU A 169 9.08 3.92 14.50
N ASN A 170 8.90 3.93 13.18
CA ASN A 170 9.54 3.01 12.24
C ASN A 170 9.47 1.55 12.72
N LEU A 171 8.29 1.16 13.20
CA LEU A 171 8.01 -0.17 13.73
C LEU A 171 7.12 -0.94 12.77
N PHE A 172 7.49 -2.20 12.54
CA PHE A 172 6.71 -3.16 11.79
C PHE A 172 6.06 -4.16 12.72
N VAL A 173 4.79 -4.41 12.49
CA VAL A 173 4.03 -5.47 13.14
C VAL A 173 3.74 -6.52 12.10
N VAL A 174 4.17 -7.76 12.35
CA VAL A 174 4.02 -8.86 11.40
C VAL A 174 3.38 -10.04 12.09
N VAL A 175 2.29 -10.57 11.54
CA VAL A 175 1.77 -11.88 11.96
C VAL A 175 2.32 -12.93 11.01
N HIS A 176 3.12 -13.83 11.57
CA HIS A 176 3.81 -14.85 10.80
C HIS A 176 3.72 -16.22 11.47
N THR A 177 3.98 -17.29 10.73
CA THR A 177 4.09 -18.63 11.32
C THR A 177 5.51 -18.93 11.75
N LYS A 178 5.71 -19.43 12.96
CA LYS A 178 6.99 -19.99 13.42
C LYS A 178 6.73 -21.38 14.00
N SER A 179 7.34 -22.42 13.40
CA SER A 179 7.15 -23.81 13.82
C SER A 179 5.67 -24.26 13.89
N GLY A 180 4.84 -23.78 12.96
CA GLY A 180 3.40 -24.10 12.91
C GLY A 180 2.51 -23.29 13.85
N MET A 181 3.06 -22.38 14.65
CA MET A 181 2.31 -21.44 15.49
C MET A 181 2.22 -20.06 14.86
N TYR A 182 1.08 -19.37 15.02
CA TYR A 182 0.96 -17.94 14.68
C TYR A 182 1.65 -17.10 15.76
N VAL A 183 2.52 -16.20 15.33
CA VAL A 183 3.32 -15.34 16.20
C VAL A 183 3.18 -13.90 15.72
N LEU A 184 3.02 -12.99 16.67
CA LEU A 184 3.12 -11.55 16.46
C LEU A 184 4.59 -11.14 16.65
N GLY A 185 5.22 -10.66 15.59
CA GLY A 185 6.56 -10.09 15.59
C GLY A 185 6.51 -8.56 15.56
N LEU A 186 7.40 -7.94 16.34
CA LEU A 186 7.66 -6.50 16.34
C LEU A 186 9.10 -6.28 15.92
N PHE A 187 9.31 -5.56 14.83
CA PHE A 187 10.64 -5.27 14.28
C PHE A 187 10.80 -3.77 14.12
N SER A 188 12.00 -3.23 14.32
CA SER A 188 12.32 -1.87 13.88
C SER A 188 13.04 -1.90 12.54
N GLN A 189 12.89 -0.83 11.76
CA GLN A 189 13.48 -0.73 10.41
C GLN A 189 15.00 -0.86 10.39
N LEU A 190 15.69 -0.50 11.49
CA LEU A 190 17.12 -0.75 11.65
C LEU A 190 17.49 -2.24 11.69
N PHE A 191 16.64 -3.10 12.27
CA PHE A 191 16.87 -4.54 12.29
C PHE A 191 16.46 -5.23 10.99
N ALA A 192 15.43 -4.73 10.30
CA ALA A 192 14.98 -5.30 9.03
C ALA A 192 15.98 -5.12 7.86
N LYS A 193 16.88 -4.11 7.95
CA LYS A 193 18.01 -3.94 7.01
C LYS A 193 19.22 -4.85 7.32
N LEU A 194 19.24 -5.56 8.45
CA LEU A 194 20.38 -6.36 8.95
C LEU A 194 20.17 -7.88 8.91
N GLU A 195 18.98 -8.37 8.51
CA GLU A 195 18.70 -9.78 8.22
C GLU A 195 18.56 -10.05 6.72
#